data_AF-M5RKI0-F1
#
_entry.id   AF-M5RKI0-F1
#
_cell.length_a   1.000
_cell.length_b   1.000
_cell.length_c   1.000
_cell.angle_alpha   90.00
_cell.angle_beta   90.00
_cell.angle_gamma   90.00
#
_symmetry.space_group_name_H-M   'P 1'
#
loop_
_entity.id
_entity.type
_entity.pdbx_description
1 polymer ?
#
loop_
_entity_poly.entity_id
_entity_poly.type
_entity_poly.pdbx_seq_one_letter_code
_entity_poly.pdbx_strand_id
1 'polypeptide(L)'
;MRAANGTVKLTDFGLAKLSSANSGMQLTQTGTVIGTPYFMSPEQCQGQTVDARTDIYALGATYYCLLTGRQPYDDSDSIVQVMYAHCNKSVPDPRDLDSSVPSACAAIVSHAMAKDPADRYQTVEEMSRDFQAVAAALSGEVQIELPSQSGITHPAIIPTKPQRSRRWLIGGVAGVGLLLLVGMALRSLFPSASAPLVPQGEPIKVGVLQSLSGTMSTSGTSVIDATLLAIDEINQSGGLLGRQVKAVVADGRSNTESFAREAERLIEEEKVCTVFGCWTSASRKTVRPIFEQYNHLLVYPVQYEGMETSPNIIYMGAAPNQQTIPAVTWASEILNKKRFFLVGSDYVFPRTISEVIKDQFQNSEAEVVGEMYVPLGSAHFESVVQAILEAKPDMIFNTVNGDSNVAFFRELRKAGIKRDDIPCLSFSIGEQALRGLNIDDVKGDYAASTYFQSLDTEVNKAFVARFKEKHPHRVISDPMQDAYVGVLLWAQAVREIQSIDPKKSAARCFPSESPLRRATSASTRKRNIVSRLRE
;
A
#
# COMPACT_ATOMS: atom_id res chain seq x y z
N MET A 1 0.33 -10.03 15.23
CA MET A 1 1.67 -9.71 14.69
C MET A 1 2.71 -9.66 15.82
N ARG A 2 4.00 -9.91 15.57
CA ARG A 2 5.07 -9.79 16.60
C ARG A 2 6.08 -8.72 16.19
N ALA A 3 6.36 -7.76 17.07
CA ALA A 3 7.32 -6.68 16.87
C ALA A 3 8.77 -7.16 17.04
N ALA A 4 9.73 -6.38 16.54
CA ALA A 4 11.15 -6.74 16.50
C ALA A 4 11.80 -6.96 17.88
N ASN A 5 11.26 -6.36 18.94
CA ASN A 5 11.69 -6.57 20.32
C ASN A 5 10.99 -7.77 21.01
N GLY A 6 10.29 -8.61 20.24
CA GLY A 6 9.53 -9.74 20.74
C GLY A 6 8.10 -9.41 21.18
N THR A 7 7.70 -8.13 21.24
CA THR A 7 6.36 -7.73 21.69
C THR A 7 5.28 -8.13 20.68
N VAL A 8 4.36 -9.01 21.07
CA VAL A 8 3.21 -9.38 20.24
C VAL A 8 2.19 -8.23 20.22
N LYS A 9 1.79 -7.79 19.02
CA LYS A 9 0.80 -6.76 18.73
C LYS A 9 -0.43 -7.41 18.07
N LEU A 10 -1.59 -7.25 18.69
CA LEU A 10 -2.89 -7.62 18.12
C LEU A 10 -3.34 -6.51 17.14
N THR A 11 -3.71 -6.87 15.91
CA THR A 11 -3.87 -5.92 14.80
C THR A 11 -5.24 -5.94 14.14
N ASP A 12 -6.12 -6.84 14.58
CA ASP A 12 -7.45 -7.04 14.01
C ASP A 12 -8.42 -7.47 15.12
N PHE A 13 -9.62 -6.91 15.14
CA PHE A 13 -10.73 -7.41 15.95
C PHE A 13 -11.82 -7.80 14.96
N GLY A 14 -12.31 -9.04 15.07
CA GLY A 14 -13.48 -9.47 14.30
C GLY A 14 -14.67 -8.53 14.52
N LEU A 15 -15.62 -8.54 13.57
CA LEU A 15 -16.84 -7.73 13.62
C LEU A 15 -17.57 -7.90 14.95
N ALA A 16 -17.59 -6.88 15.81
CA ALA A 16 -18.38 -6.90 17.04
C ALA A 16 -19.87 -6.74 16.71
N LYS A 17 -20.70 -7.67 17.19
CA LYS A 17 -22.16 -7.60 17.07
C LYS A 17 -22.71 -6.96 18.35
N LEU A 18 -23.29 -5.77 18.25
CA LEU A 18 -24.05 -5.18 19.35
C LEU A 18 -25.36 -5.97 19.51
N SER A 19 -25.61 -6.46 20.73
CA SER A 19 -26.77 -7.26 21.08
C SER A 19 -28.05 -6.41 21.07
N SER A 20 -28.61 -6.16 19.90
CA SER A 20 -30.03 -5.82 19.76
C SER A 20 -30.81 -7.11 19.70
N ALA A 21 -31.52 -7.40 20.80
CA ALA A 21 -32.50 -8.46 20.84
C ALA A 21 -33.52 -8.28 19.69
N ASN A 22 -33.82 -9.38 18.99
CA ASN A 22 -34.78 -9.50 17.89
C ASN A 22 -34.29 -9.10 16.50
N SER A 23 -33.45 -9.94 15.91
CA SER A 23 -33.46 -10.15 14.45
C SER A 23 -32.97 -11.58 14.18
N GLY A 24 -33.93 -12.49 13.98
CA GLY A 24 -33.64 -13.87 13.57
C GLY A 24 -32.86 -13.88 12.25
N MET A 25 -31.95 -14.84 12.09
CA MET A 25 -31.22 -15.07 10.85
C MET A 25 -32.20 -15.29 9.70
N GLN A 26 -32.40 -14.27 8.87
CA GLN A 26 -32.86 -14.51 7.51
C GLN A 26 -31.67 -15.04 6.72
N LEU A 27 -31.74 -16.30 6.32
CA LEU A 27 -30.92 -16.84 5.23
C LEU A 27 -31.20 -15.98 3.98
N THR A 28 -30.34 -15.02 3.68
CA THR A 28 -30.34 -14.36 2.39
C THR A 28 -29.86 -15.36 1.34
N GLN A 29 -30.72 -15.67 0.37
CA GLN A 29 -30.42 -16.51 -0.80
C GLN A 29 -29.36 -15.86 -1.69
N THR A 30 -28.08 -15.87 -1.29
CA THR A 30 -26.92 -15.81 -2.20
C THR A 30 -25.63 -16.24 -1.48
N GLY A 31 -25.65 -17.36 -0.75
CA GLY A 31 -24.44 -18.17 -0.44
C GLY A 31 -23.23 -17.50 0.23
N THR A 32 -23.33 -16.27 0.75
CA THR A 32 -22.19 -15.53 1.30
C THR A 32 -22.33 -15.49 2.82
N VAL A 33 -21.60 -16.36 3.52
CA VAL A 33 -21.48 -16.31 4.98
C VAL A 33 -20.64 -15.09 5.35
N ILE A 34 -21.16 -14.24 6.24
CA ILE A 34 -20.44 -13.06 6.75
C ILE A 34 -19.53 -13.50 7.90
N GLY A 35 -18.22 -13.50 7.67
CA GLY A 35 -17.14 -13.69 8.66
C GLY A 35 -16.02 -14.60 8.16
N THR A 36 -14.89 -14.65 8.88
CA THR A 36 -13.76 -15.54 8.56
C THR A 36 -13.97 -16.89 9.28
N PRO A 37 -14.39 -17.96 8.57
CA PRO A 37 -14.96 -19.17 9.20
C PRO A 37 -14.01 -19.92 10.14
N TYR A 38 -12.70 -19.80 9.95
CA TYR A 38 -11.65 -20.47 10.74
C TYR A 38 -11.49 -19.98 12.18
N PHE A 39 -12.19 -18.91 12.55
CA PHE A 39 -12.13 -18.32 13.89
C PHE A 39 -13.51 -18.25 14.57
N MET A 40 -14.55 -18.76 13.90
CA MET A 40 -15.91 -18.73 14.43
C MET A 40 -16.07 -19.71 15.58
N SER A 41 -16.71 -19.27 16.66
CA SER A 41 -17.09 -20.16 17.75
C SER A 41 -18.28 -21.06 17.37
N PRO A 42 -18.49 -22.21 18.06
CA PRO A 42 -19.64 -23.08 17.85
C PRO A 42 -20.99 -22.33 17.88
N GLU A 43 -21.16 -21.43 18.84
CA GLU A 43 -22.39 -20.63 18.99
C GLU A 43 -22.57 -19.64 17.83
N GLN A 44 -21.49 -19.08 17.25
CA GLN A 44 -21.56 -18.27 16.03
C GLN A 44 -21.94 -19.12 14.80
N CYS A 45 -21.33 -20.31 14.65
CA CYS A 45 -21.63 -21.25 13.57
C CYS A 45 -23.09 -21.74 13.59
N GLN A 46 -23.68 -21.83 14.79
CA GLN A 46 -25.07 -22.28 15.00
C GLN A 46 -26.07 -21.12 15.12
N GLY A 47 -25.60 -19.87 15.08
CA GLY A 47 -26.43 -18.67 15.22
C GLY A 47 -27.11 -18.53 16.58
N GLN A 48 -26.49 -19.07 17.63
CA GLN A 48 -26.92 -18.94 19.02
C GLN A 48 -26.52 -17.57 19.61
N THR A 49 -26.97 -17.28 20.83
CA THR A 49 -26.58 -16.05 21.54
C THR A 49 -25.08 -16.05 21.82
N VAL A 50 -24.42 -14.95 21.49
CA VAL A 50 -22.97 -14.76 21.68
C VAL A 50 -22.72 -13.86 22.90
N ASP A 51 -21.62 -14.10 23.59
CA ASP A 51 -21.09 -13.25 24.66
C ASP A 51 -19.56 -13.18 24.58
N ALA A 52 -18.90 -12.58 25.58
CA ALA A 52 -17.44 -12.41 25.58
C ALA A 52 -16.65 -13.73 25.42
N ARG A 53 -17.24 -14.89 25.73
CA ARG A 53 -16.59 -16.21 25.59
C ARG A 53 -16.50 -16.66 24.13
N THR A 54 -17.24 -16.03 23.23
CA THR A 54 -17.06 -16.14 21.78
C THR A 54 -15.72 -15.57 21.34
N ASP A 55 -15.31 -14.43 21.88
CA ASP A 55 -14.02 -13.81 21.57
C ASP A 55 -12.85 -14.62 22.15
N ILE A 56 -13.05 -15.26 23.31
CA ILE A 56 -12.08 -16.20 23.92
C ILE A 56 -11.83 -17.39 23.00
N TYR A 57 -12.89 -17.95 22.38
CA TYR A 57 -12.73 -19.02 21.40
C TYR A 57 -11.93 -18.57 20.18
N ALA A 58 -12.26 -17.41 19.61
CA ALA A 58 -11.54 -16.84 18.47
C ALA A 58 -10.07 -16.55 18.80
N LEU A 59 -9.78 -16.12 20.03
CA LEU A 59 -8.42 -15.93 20.53
C LEU A 59 -7.68 -17.26 20.67
N GLY A 60 -8.34 -18.32 21.13
CA GLY A 60 -7.80 -19.68 21.15
C GLY A 60 -7.43 -20.18 19.75
N ALA A 61 -8.33 -20.00 18.78
CA ALA A 61 -8.08 -20.32 17.37
C ALA A 61 -6.91 -19.51 16.79
N THR A 62 -6.81 -18.23 17.14
CA THR A 62 -5.67 -17.38 16.77
C THR A 62 -4.37 -17.86 17.41
N TYR A 63 -4.41 -18.28 18.67
CA TYR A 63 -3.22 -18.78 19.36
C TYR A 63 -2.73 -20.10 18.74
N TYR A 64 -3.64 -21.00 18.36
CA TYR A 64 -3.29 -22.18 17.56
C TYR A 64 -2.55 -21.81 16.26
N CYS A 65 -3.04 -20.82 15.51
CA CYS A 65 -2.36 -20.32 14.31
C CYS A 65 -0.96 -19.77 14.60
N LEU A 66 -0.77 -19.09 15.72
CA LEU A 66 0.53 -18.53 16.10
C LEU A 66 1.53 -19.64 16.47
N LEU A 67 1.07 -20.73 17.06
CA LEU A 67 1.90 -21.87 17.44
C LEU A 67 2.27 -22.74 16.23
N THR A 68 1.35 -22.92 15.28
CA THR A 68 1.50 -23.94 14.22
C THR A 68 1.72 -23.36 12.82
N GLY A 69 1.42 -22.09 12.60
CA GLY A 69 1.38 -21.46 11.28
C GLY A 69 0.21 -21.92 10.41
N ARG A 70 -0.71 -22.74 10.94
CA ARG A 70 -1.89 -23.28 10.24
C ARG A 70 -3.19 -22.90 10.95
N GLN A 71 -4.28 -22.83 10.20
CA GLN A 71 -5.60 -22.58 10.76
C GLN A 71 -6.16 -23.84 11.44
N PRO A 72 -6.97 -23.73 12.50
CA PRO A 72 -7.70 -24.87 13.02
C PRO A 72 -8.59 -25.47 11.93
N TYR A 73 -8.60 -26.80 11.82
CA TYR A 73 -9.40 -27.53 10.84
C TYR A 73 -9.10 -27.16 9.38
N ASP A 74 -7.84 -26.85 9.06
CA ASP A 74 -7.37 -26.55 7.70
C ASP A 74 -7.48 -27.74 6.72
N ASP A 75 -7.84 -28.93 7.21
CA ASP A 75 -8.09 -30.17 6.48
C ASP A 75 -9.46 -30.23 5.77
N SER A 76 -10.27 -29.17 5.86
CA SER A 76 -11.64 -29.15 5.37
C SER A 76 -11.77 -28.40 4.03
N ASP A 77 -12.41 -29.02 3.04
CA ASP A 77 -12.47 -28.54 1.65
C ASP A 77 -13.57 -27.50 1.38
N SER A 78 -14.39 -27.17 2.39
CA SER A 78 -15.45 -26.16 2.26
C SER A 78 -15.69 -25.39 3.54
N ILE A 79 -16.17 -24.15 3.39
CA ILE A 79 -16.54 -23.27 4.50
C ILE A 79 -17.56 -23.93 5.44
N VAL A 80 -18.52 -24.67 4.88
CA VAL A 80 -19.55 -25.38 5.66
C VAL A 80 -18.91 -26.50 6.51
N GLN A 81 -17.91 -27.21 5.98
CA GLN A 81 -17.18 -28.23 6.73
C GLN A 81 -16.32 -27.62 7.84
N VAL A 82 -15.69 -26.46 7.60
CA VAL A 82 -14.94 -25.73 8.63
C VAL A 82 -15.87 -25.31 9.77
N MET A 83 -17.04 -24.74 9.47
CA MET A 83 -18.04 -24.38 10.48
C MET A 83 -18.53 -25.62 11.26
N TYR A 84 -18.79 -26.72 10.56
CA TYR A 84 -19.17 -27.99 11.19
C TYR A 84 -18.06 -28.53 12.11
N ALA A 85 -16.79 -28.42 11.71
CA ALA A 85 -15.65 -28.85 12.49
C ALA A 85 -15.49 -28.03 13.78
N HIS A 86 -15.68 -26.71 13.70
CA HIS A 86 -15.73 -25.85 14.88
C HIS A 86 -16.80 -26.30 15.87
N CYS A 87 -17.97 -26.77 15.42
CA CYS A 87 -19.02 -27.30 16.29
C CYS A 87 -18.75 -28.72 16.83
N ASN A 88 -18.19 -29.63 16.02
CA ASN A 88 -18.30 -31.08 16.28
C ASN A 88 -16.96 -31.85 16.33
N LYS A 89 -15.89 -31.37 15.68
CA LYS A 89 -14.57 -32.05 15.75
C LYS A 89 -13.86 -31.69 17.07
N SER A 90 -13.04 -32.58 17.59
CA SER A 90 -12.17 -32.30 18.74
C SER A 90 -11.24 -31.12 18.47
N VAL A 91 -10.89 -30.35 19.49
CA VAL A 91 -9.93 -29.24 19.34
C VAL A 91 -8.57 -29.80 18.87
N PRO A 92 -7.99 -29.30 17.77
CA PRO A 92 -6.69 -29.76 17.29
C PRO A 92 -5.58 -29.44 18.30
N ASP A 93 -4.74 -30.43 18.61
CA ASP A 93 -3.56 -30.20 19.47
C ASP A 93 -2.42 -29.63 18.61
N PRO A 94 -1.87 -28.45 18.93
CA PRO A 94 -0.76 -27.87 18.16
C PRO A 94 0.48 -28.78 18.15
N ARG A 95 0.63 -29.68 19.14
CA ARG A 95 1.75 -30.61 19.26
C ARG A 95 1.73 -31.74 18.23
N ASP A 96 0.58 -32.00 17.60
CA ASP A 96 0.48 -32.97 16.50
C ASP A 96 1.23 -32.47 15.25
N LEU A 97 1.37 -31.14 15.10
CA LEU A 97 2.11 -30.51 14.00
C LEU A 97 3.55 -30.17 14.38
N ASP A 98 3.76 -29.71 15.62
CA ASP A 98 5.08 -29.37 16.15
C ASP A 98 5.23 -29.85 17.60
N SER A 99 5.92 -30.96 17.80
CA SER A 99 6.15 -31.56 19.11
C SER A 99 7.03 -30.72 20.04
N SER A 100 7.67 -29.65 19.54
CA SER A 100 8.42 -28.69 20.36
C SER A 100 7.53 -27.69 21.11
N VAL A 101 6.24 -27.63 20.77
CA VAL A 101 5.26 -26.77 21.46
C VAL A 101 5.07 -27.24 22.91
N PRO A 102 5.26 -26.36 23.92
CA PRO A 102 5.06 -26.73 25.32
C PRO A 102 3.62 -27.20 25.61
N SER A 103 3.47 -28.22 26.46
CA SER A 103 2.16 -28.78 26.83
C SER A 103 1.21 -27.75 27.45
N ALA A 104 1.75 -26.76 28.17
CA ALA A 104 0.97 -25.66 28.73
C ALA A 104 0.37 -24.75 27.64
N CYS A 105 1.07 -24.56 26.51
CA CYS A 105 0.52 -23.82 25.37
C CYS A 105 -0.64 -24.59 24.71
N ALA A 106 -0.51 -25.91 24.57
CA ALA A 106 -1.57 -26.77 24.05
C ALA A 106 -2.79 -26.81 24.98
N ALA A 107 -2.59 -26.79 26.30
CA ALA A 107 -3.66 -26.73 27.28
C ALA A 107 -4.48 -25.43 27.16
N ILE A 108 -3.82 -24.28 26.95
CA ILE A 108 -4.51 -22.99 26.74
C ILE A 108 -5.37 -23.03 25.46
N VAL A 109 -4.87 -23.60 24.37
CA VAL A 109 -5.66 -23.77 23.13
C VAL A 109 -6.89 -24.63 23.38
N SER A 110 -6.70 -25.79 24.03
CA SER A 110 -7.78 -26.74 24.34
C SER A 110 -8.87 -26.09 25.20
N HIS A 111 -8.48 -25.36 26.25
CA HIS A 111 -9.38 -24.69 27.18
C HIS A 111 -10.13 -23.53 26.50
N ALA A 112 -9.43 -22.66 25.75
CA ALA A 112 -10.07 -21.52 25.07
C ALA A 112 -11.02 -21.96 23.95
N MET A 113 -10.71 -23.05 23.24
CA MET A 113 -11.51 -23.57 22.13
C MET A 113 -12.48 -24.69 22.55
N ALA A 114 -12.76 -24.86 23.85
CA ALA A 114 -13.75 -25.80 24.33
C ALA A 114 -15.12 -25.52 23.66
N LYS A 115 -15.86 -26.58 23.35
CA LYS A 115 -17.09 -26.44 22.55
C LYS A 115 -18.18 -25.74 23.34
N ASP A 116 -18.39 -26.14 24.58
CA ASP A 116 -19.28 -25.48 25.51
C ASP A 116 -18.62 -24.19 26.06
N PRO A 117 -19.25 -23.01 25.93
CA PRO A 117 -18.76 -21.78 26.57
C PRO A 117 -18.55 -21.88 28.09
N ALA A 118 -19.26 -22.77 28.79
CA ALA A 118 -19.08 -23.00 30.23
C ALA A 118 -17.74 -23.68 30.56
N ASP A 119 -17.20 -24.45 29.61
CA ASP A 119 -15.92 -25.15 29.75
C ASP A 119 -14.72 -24.31 29.28
N ARG A 120 -14.95 -23.05 28.87
CA ARG A 120 -13.89 -22.09 28.48
C ARG A 120 -13.46 -21.24 29.69
N TYR A 121 -12.41 -20.46 29.50
CA TYR A 121 -12.15 -19.30 30.35
C TYR A 121 -13.40 -18.41 30.40
N GLN A 122 -13.83 -18.03 31.61
CA GLN A 122 -15.04 -17.20 31.75
C GLN A 122 -14.73 -15.71 31.53
N THR A 123 -13.46 -15.34 31.62
CA THR A 123 -12.99 -13.96 31.41
C THR A 123 -11.66 -13.96 30.65
N VAL A 124 -11.37 -12.89 29.90
CA VAL A 124 -10.10 -12.76 29.17
C VAL A 124 -8.93 -12.61 30.15
N GLU A 125 -9.18 -12.04 31.33
CA GLU A 125 -8.22 -11.91 32.42
C GLU A 125 -7.72 -13.27 32.93
N GLU A 126 -8.59 -14.28 32.97
CA GLU A 126 -8.25 -15.65 33.33
C GLU A 126 -7.30 -16.27 32.30
N MET A 127 -7.64 -16.16 31.01
CA MET A 127 -6.78 -16.61 29.92
C MET A 127 -5.44 -15.86 29.88
N SER A 128 -5.44 -14.56 30.19
CA SER A 128 -4.22 -13.75 30.27
C SER A 128 -3.30 -14.19 31.42
N ARG A 129 -3.83 -14.66 32.55
CA ARG A 129 -3.00 -15.20 33.65
C ARG A 129 -2.26 -16.45 33.21
N ASP A 130 -2.91 -17.35 32.47
CA ASP A 130 -2.26 -18.55 31.96
C ASP A 130 -1.19 -18.22 30.91
N PHE A 131 -1.44 -17.26 30.02
CA PHE A 131 -0.40 -16.76 29.10
C PHE A 131 0.81 -16.18 29.83
N GLN A 132 0.59 -15.42 30.90
CA GLN A 132 1.66 -14.85 31.72
C GLN A 132 2.44 -15.94 32.46
N ALA A 133 1.76 -16.94 33.02
CA ALA A 133 2.39 -18.07 33.70
C ALA A 133 3.27 -18.89 32.73
N VAL A 134 2.77 -19.15 31.51
CA VAL A 134 3.54 -19.83 30.47
C VAL A 134 4.72 -18.98 30.01
N ALA A 135 4.53 -17.69 29.78
CA ALA A 135 5.61 -16.79 29.39
C ALA A 135 6.73 -16.73 30.45
N ALA A 136 6.36 -16.64 31.74
CA ALA A 136 7.30 -16.65 32.87
C ALA A 136 8.06 -17.98 32.97
N ALA A 137 7.37 -19.12 32.81
CA ALA A 137 8.00 -20.44 32.80
C ALA A 137 8.98 -20.61 31.63
N LEU A 138 8.69 -20.02 30.46
CA LEU A 138 9.52 -20.11 29.26
C LEU A 138 10.68 -19.10 29.23
N SER A 139 10.56 -17.95 29.89
CA SER A 139 11.65 -16.97 30.04
C SER A 139 12.66 -17.36 31.13
N GLY A 140 12.40 -18.45 31.87
CA GLY A 140 13.22 -18.87 33.00
C GLY A 140 13.01 -18.03 34.27
N GLU A 141 12.00 -17.16 34.29
CA GLU A 141 11.66 -16.31 35.44
C GLU A 141 10.54 -16.95 36.27
N VAL A 142 10.92 -17.87 37.15
CA VAL A 142 10.09 -18.30 38.29
C VAL A 142 11.08 -18.27 39.47
N GLN A 143 11.03 -17.33 40.44
CA GLN A 143 10.02 -17.17 41.50
C GLN A 143 10.20 -15.91 42.40
N ILE A 144 9.05 -15.38 42.87
CA ILE A 144 8.69 -14.87 44.23
C ILE A 144 9.25 -13.50 44.76
N GLU A 145 8.30 -12.67 45.26
CA GLU A 145 8.30 -11.38 46.01
C GLU A 145 9.32 -11.22 47.18
N LEU A 146 9.81 -10.07 47.71
CA LEU A 146 9.66 -8.56 47.74
C LEU A 146 10.94 -8.00 48.49
N PRO A 147 11.10 -6.73 48.96
CA PRO A 147 11.15 -5.37 48.38
C PRO A 147 12.55 -4.66 48.48
N SER A 148 12.72 -3.52 47.78
CA SER A 148 13.76 -2.46 47.90
C SER A 148 15.22 -2.72 47.42
N GLN A 149 15.72 -1.92 46.48
CA GLN A 149 16.69 -0.81 46.71
C GLN A 149 17.25 -0.20 45.40
N SER A 150 17.70 1.05 45.56
CA SER A 150 18.04 2.09 44.59
C SER A 150 19.25 1.86 43.66
N GLY A 151 19.16 2.49 42.48
CA GLY A 151 20.17 3.45 42.00
C GLY A 151 21.27 2.93 41.06
N ILE A 152 21.38 3.54 39.87
CA ILE A 152 22.53 4.32 39.37
C ILE A 152 22.29 4.68 37.88
N THR A 153 22.46 5.97 37.56
CA THR A 153 22.43 6.58 36.22
C THR A 153 23.83 6.74 35.64
N HIS A 154 23.98 6.62 34.30
CA HIS A 154 25.14 7.17 33.57
C HIS A 154 24.73 8.02 32.35
N PRO A 155 25.54 9.05 31.97
CA PRO A 155 25.11 10.18 31.13
C PRO A 155 25.54 10.10 29.65
N ALA A 156 24.95 10.99 28.84
CA ALA A 156 25.02 11.06 27.37
C ALA A 156 26.24 11.80 26.80
N ILE A 157 26.63 11.44 25.57
CA ILE A 157 27.73 12.04 24.78
C ILE A 157 27.15 12.86 23.61
N ILE A 158 27.70 14.07 23.39
CA ILE A 158 27.37 15.02 22.31
C ILE A 158 28.47 14.98 21.22
N PRO A 159 28.16 15.05 19.90
CA PRO A 159 29.14 15.04 18.82
C PRO A 159 29.69 16.42 18.44
N THR A 160 30.96 16.50 18.03
CA THR A 160 31.67 17.71 17.59
C THR A 160 31.86 17.79 16.06
N LYS A 161 31.83 19.02 15.51
CA LYS A 161 32.02 19.37 14.07
C LYS A 161 33.50 19.54 13.70
N PRO A 162 33.90 19.37 12.42
CA PRO A 162 35.28 19.51 11.98
C PRO A 162 35.65 20.95 11.58
N GLN A 163 36.89 21.33 11.87
CA GLN A 163 37.45 22.66 11.60
C GLN A 163 38.47 22.59 10.45
N ARG A 164 38.29 23.43 9.42
CA ARG A 164 39.24 23.63 8.30
C ARG A 164 40.41 24.53 8.75
N SER A 165 41.62 24.20 8.32
CA SER A 165 42.75 25.14 8.31
C SER A 165 43.42 25.19 6.94
N ARG A 166 44.00 26.36 6.65
CA ARG A 166 44.53 26.80 5.36
C ARG A 166 46.02 27.10 5.52
N ARG A 167 46.74 27.05 4.39
CA ARG A 167 48.12 27.50 4.08
C ARG A 167 49.13 26.34 3.98
N TRP A 168 50.08 26.26 3.03
CA TRP A 168 50.78 27.26 2.21
C TRP A 168 51.15 26.73 0.80
N LEU A 169 51.42 27.68 -0.10
CA LEU A 169 52.01 27.54 -1.44
C LEU A 169 53.55 27.34 -1.38
N ILE A 170 54.12 26.64 -2.37
CA ILE A 170 55.19 27.08 -3.31
C ILE A 170 55.82 25.84 -4.01
N GLY A 171 56.04 25.92 -5.32
CA GLY A 171 56.99 25.05 -6.04
C GLY A 171 56.58 24.70 -7.47
N GLY A 172 56.86 25.59 -8.42
CA GLY A 172 56.58 25.38 -9.85
C GLY A 172 57.71 24.66 -10.62
N VAL A 173 57.35 24.26 -11.84
CA VAL A 173 58.21 23.98 -13.02
C VAL A 173 58.99 22.66 -13.02
N ALA A 174 58.26 21.53 -13.14
CA ALA A 174 58.75 20.29 -13.79
C ALA A 174 57.61 19.33 -14.21
N GLY A 175 56.35 19.79 -14.33
CA GLY A 175 55.19 18.90 -14.42
C GLY A 175 54.62 18.65 -15.82
N VAL A 176 54.90 19.51 -16.80
CA VAL A 176 54.13 19.51 -18.06
C VAL A 176 54.61 18.43 -19.05
N GLY A 177 55.90 18.07 -19.05
CA GLY A 177 56.44 17.01 -19.90
C GLY A 177 56.08 15.59 -19.44
N LEU A 178 55.99 15.38 -18.11
CA LEU A 178 55.69 14.07 -17.53
C LEU A 178 54.19 13.73 -17.62
N LEU A 179 53.31 14.74 -17.57
CA LEU A 179 51.86 14.55 -17.69
C LEU A 179 51.41 14.16 -19.11
N LEU A 180 52.13 14.59 -20.15
CA LEU A 180 51.79 14.24 -21.54
C LEU A 180 52.25 12.83 -21.94
N LEU A 181 53.37 12.36 -21.42
CA LEU A 181 53.87 11.00 -21.67
C LEU A 181 53.10 9.93 -20.86
N VAL A 182 52.70 10.25 -19.63
CA VAL A 182 51.79 9.38 -18.84
C VAL A 182 50.39 9.34 -19.47
N GLY A 183 49.92 10.45 -20.05
CA GLY A 183 48.63 10.51 -20.74
C GLY A 183 48.56 9.66 -22.02
N MET A 184 49.66 9.51 -22.76
CA MET A 184 49.70 8.65 -23.96
C MET A 184 49.93 7.16 -23.64
N ALA A 185 50.71 6.83 -22.59
CA ALA A 185 50.90 5.44 -22.15
C ALA A 185 49.66 4.85 -21.46
N LEU A 186 48.85 5.69 -20.79
CA LEU A 186 47.56 5.26 -20.23
C LEU A 186 46.50 4.98 -21.31
N ARG A 187 46.58 5.62 -22.48
CA ARG A 187 45.62 5.42 -23.57
C ARG A 187 45.73 4.05 -24.25
N SER A 188 46.88 3.38 -24.14
CA SER A 188 47.09 2.00 -24.57
C SER A 188 46.71 0.94 -23.52
N LEU A 189 46.38 1.35 -22.29
CA LEU A 189 46.01 0.45 -21.18
C LEU A 189 44.51 0.50 -20.86
N PHE A 190 43.74 1.41 -21.45
CA PHE A 190 42.28 1.37 -21.41
C PHE A 190 41.76 0.65 -22.65
N PRO A 191 41.07 -0.50 -22.52
CA PRO A 191 40.40 -1.11 -23.65
C PRO A 191 39.46 -0.08 -24.28
N SER A 192 39.48 -0.01 -25.62
CA SER A 192 38.49 0.73 -26.40
C SER A 192 37.12 0.54 -25.78
N ALA A 193 36.38 1.63 -25.54
CA ALA A 193 35.01 1.57 -25.06
C ALA A 193 34.28 0.48 -25.86
N SER A 194 33.88 -0.59 -25.18
CA SER A 194 33.18 -1.72 -25.77
C SER A 194 32.07 -1.15 -26.64
N ALA A 195 32.01 -1.53 -27.91
CA ALA A 195 30.88 -1.16 -28.76
C ALA A 195 29.57 -1.45 -27.98
N PRO A 196 28.57 -0.54 -28.02
CA PRO A 196 27.34 -0.75 -27.27
C PRO A 196 26.82 -2.16 -27.58
N LEU A 197 26.63 -2.96 -26.52
CA LEU A 197 26.20 -4.34 -26.63
C LEU A 197 24.84 -4.35 -27.34
N VAL A 198 24.83 -4.73 -28.62
CA VAL A 198 23.58 -4.94 -29.36
C VAL A 198 22.91 -6.16 -28.75
N PRO A 199 21.73 -6.04 -28.13
CA PRO A 199 21.07 -7.18 -27.50
C PRO A 199 20.77 -8.26 -28.54
N GLN A 200 20.97 -9.53 -28.18
CA GLN A 200 20.77 -10.70 -29.02
C GLN A 200 19.70 -11.62 -28.40
N GLY A 201 19.02 -12.41 -29.26
CA GLY A 201 18.01 -13.37 -28.85
C GLY A 201 16.58 -12.80 -28.78
N GLU A 202 15.61 -13.66 -28.43
CA GLU A 202 14.20 -13.27 -28.38
C GLU A 202 13.95 -12.17 -27.34
N PRO A 203 13.12 -11.15 -27.60
CA PRO A 203 12.86 -10.10 -26.61
C PRO A 203 12.22 -10.64 -25.31
N ILE A 204 12.57 -10.04 -24.17
CA ILE A 204 11.88 -10.22 -22.89
C ILE A 204 10.58 -9.43 -22.97
N LYS A 205 9.44 -10.11 -23.04
CA LYS A 205 8.13 -9.47 -23.09
C LYS A 205 7.69 -9.03 -21.70
N VAL A 206 7.22 -7.79 -21.58
CA VAL A 206 6.57 -7.24 -20.38
C VAL A 206 5.20 -6.69 -20.75
N GLY A 207 4.21 -6.87 -19.88
CA GLY A 207 2.88 -6.31 -20.07
C GLY A 207 2.80 -4.86 -19.60
N VAL A 208 2.06 -4.03 -20.32
CA VAL A 208 1.70 -2.67 -19.89
C VAL A 208 0.19 -2.56 -19.92
N LEU A 209 -0.46 -2.71 -18.76
CA LEU A 209 -1.91 -2.81 -18.63
C LEU A 209 -2.49 -1.53 -18.04
N GLN A 210 -3.00 -0.65 -18.90
CA GLN A 210 -3.60 0.63 -18.50
C GLN A 210 -4.88 0.88 -19.29
N SER A 211 -5.64 1.92 -18.93
CA SER A 211 -6.78 2.36 -19.75
C SER A 211 -6.28 3.25 -20.89
N LEU A 212 -6.46 2.80 -22.13
CA LEU A 212 -6.29 3.61 -23.34
C LEU A 212 -7.62 4.23 -23.76
N SER A 213 -8.75 3.64 -23.33
CA SER A 213 -10.10 4.14 -23.53
C SER A 213 -10.90 4.23 -22.22
N GLY A 214 -12.01 4.97 -22.27
CA GLY A 214 -12.86 5.26 -21.11
C GLY A 214 -12.37 6.43 -20.25
N THR A 215 -13.03 6.63 -19.11
CA THR A 215 -12.84 7.77 -18.17
C THR A 215 -11.40 7.95 -17.66
N MET A 216 -10.62 6.86 -17.60
CA MET A 216 -9.23 6.89 -17.14
C MET A 216 -8.20 7.01 -18.27
N SER A 217 -8.61 7.16 -19.53
CA SER A 217 -7.72 7.14 -20.71
C SER A 217 -6.60 8.18 -20.68
N THR A 218 -6.90 9.42 -20.29
CA THR A 218 -5.89 10.50 -20.22
C THR A 218 -4.80 10.18 -19.19
N SER A 219 -5.20 9.66 -18.03
CA SER A 219 -4.29 9.23 -16.98
C SER A 219 -3.49 7.99 -17.40
N GLY A 220 -4.17 6.97 -17.94
CA GLY A 220 -3.55 5.70 -18.34
C GLY A 220 -2.53 5.84 -19.46
N THR A 221 -2.85 6.61 -20.52
CA THR A 221 -1.91 6.88 -21.62
C THR A 221 -0.67 7.64 -21.17
N SER A 222 -0.78 8.52 -20.18
CA SER A 222 0.37 9.23 -19.61
C SER A 222 1.29 8.30 -18.83
N VAL A 223 0.74 7.33 -18.09
CA VAL A 223 1.54 6.29 -17.40
C VAL A 223 2.20 5.32 -18.38
N ILE A 224 1.54 5.01 -19.49
CA ILE A 224 2.15 4.20 -20.57
C ILE A 224 3.40 4.89 -21.11
N ASP A 225 3.33 6.17 -21.44
CA ASP A 225 4.48 6.90 -22.00
C ASP A 225 5.71 6.85 -21.08
N ALA A 226 5.51 7.03 -19.76
CA ALA A 226 6.60 6.97 -18.80
C ALA A 226 7.16 5.56 -18.61
N THR A 227 6.29 4.54 -18.62
CA THR A 227 6.70 3.12 -18.62
C THR A 227 7.56 2.80 -19.86
N LEU A 228 7.12 3.24 -21.04
CA LEU A 228 7.84 3.02 -22.30
C LEU A 228 9.17 3.77 -22.34
N LEU A 229 9.25 4.98 -21.79
CA LEU A 229 10.52 5.70 -21.64
C LEU A 229 11.55 4.86 -20.87
N ALA A 230 11.16 4.30 -19.71
CA ALA A 230 12.06 3.46 -18.92
C ALA A 230 12.54 2.21 -19.68
N ILE A 231 11.63 1.56 -20.41
CA ILE A 231 11.95 0.39 -21.26
C ILE A 231 12.93 0.77 -22.37
N ASP A 232 12.72 1.92 -23.03
CA ASP A 232 13.61 2.40 -24.07
C ASP A 232 15.01 2.72 -23.54
N GLU A 233 15.12 3.36 -22.36
CA GLU A 233 16.41 3.62 -21.72
C GLU A 233 17.15 2.32 -21.37
N ILE A 234 16.42 1.31 -20.86
CA ILE A 234 16.98 -0.02 -20.63
C ILE A 234 17.53 -0.61 -21.93
N ASN A 235 16.76 -0.56 -23.02
CA ASN A 235 17.18 -1.10 -24.31
C ASN A 235 18.38 -0.35 -24.90
N GLN A 236 18.43 0.98 -24.78
CA GLN A 236 19.56 1.80 -25.20
C GLN A 236 20.84 1.46 -24.41
N SER A 237 20.69 0.99 -23.16
CA SER A 237 21.79 0.50 -22.32
C SER A 237 22.21 -0.95 -22.58
N GLY A 238 21.73 -1.59 -23.66
CA GLY A 238 22.04 -3.00 -23.99
C GLY A 238 21.03 -4.02 -23.47
N GLY A 239 19.86 -3.57 -23.02
CA GLY A 239 18.75 -4.44 -22.61
C GLY A 239 18.94 -5.11 -21.25
N LEU A 240 18.34 -6.28 -21.07
CA LEU A 240 18.44 -7.11 -19.87
C LEU A 240 18.85 -8.53 -20.25
N LEU A 241 19.85 -9.06 -19.53
CA LEU A 241 20.40 -10.40 -19.80
C LEU A 241 20.81 -10.58 -21.28
N GLY A 242 21.32 -9.50 -21.89
CA GLY A 242 21.69 -9.46 -23.30
C GLY A 242 20.52 -9.41 -24.28
N ARG A 243 19.26 -9.26 -23.83
CA ARG A 243 18.05 -9.28 -24.66
C ARG A 243 17.32 -7.94 -24.60
N GLN A 244 16.64 -7.55 -25.68
CA GLN A 244 15.74 -6.37 -25.65
C GLN A 244 14.52 -6.65 -24.77
N VAL A 245 14.01 -5.62 -24.10
CA VAL A 245 12.72 -5.62 -23.42
C VAL A 245 11.66 -5.12 -24.40
N LYS A 246 10.59 -5.89 -24.61
CA LYS A 246 9.47 -5.55 -25.48
C LYS A 246 8.20 -5.38 -24.67
N ALA A 247 7.63 -4.17 -24.71
CA ALA A 247 6.32 -3.91 -24.11
C ALA A 247 5.19 -4.50 -24.96
N VAL A 248 4.24 -5.16 -24.30
CA VAL A 248 2.94 -5.56 -24.85
C VAL A 248 1.87 -4.73 -24.14
N VAL A 249 1.38 -3.71 -24.83
CA VAL A 249 0.39 -2.77 -24.28
C VAL A 249 -1.01 -3.37 -24.40
N ALA A 250 -1.82 -3.30 -23.34
CA ALA A 250 -3.18 -3.78 -23.31
C ALA A 250 -4.14 -2.73 -22.74
N ASP A 251 -5.34 -2.62 -23.33
CA ASP A 251 -6.36 -1.65 -22.95
C ASP A 251 -7.36 -2.23 -21.96
N GLY A 252 -7.28 -1.75 -20.71
CA GLY A 252 -8.22 -2.06 -19.64
C GLY A 252 -9.56 -1.32 -19.74
N ARG A 253 -9.72 -0.38 -20.68
CA ARG A 253 -10.99 0.29 -21.03
C ARG A 253 -11.72 0.96 -19.85
N SER A 254 -10.99 1.32 -18.80
CA SER A 254 -11.55 1.81 -17.53
C SER A 254 -12.58 0.85 -16.88
N ASN A 255 -12.49 -0.45 -17.18
CA ASN A 255 -13.48 -1.47 -16.78
C ASN A 255 -12.76 -2.68 -16.16
N THR A 256 -13.17 -3.08 -14.95
CA THR A 256 -12.48 -4.09 -14.15
C THR A 256 -12.44 -5.47 -14.81
N GLU A 257 -13.50 -5.88 -15.49
CA GLU A 257 -13.56 -7.15 -16.24
C GLU A 257 -12.61 -7.15 -17.44
N SER A 258 -12.53 -6.02 -18.14
CA SER A 258 -11.56 -5.84 -19.22
C SER A 258 -10.12 -5.91 -18.70
N PHE A 259 -9.84 -5.30 -17.54
CA PHE A 259 -8.53 -5.44 -16.88
C PHE A 259 -8.21 -6.90 -16.52
N ALA A 260 -9.17 -7.67 -15.98
CA ALA A 260 -8.99 -9.09 -15.70
C ALA A 260 -8.64 -9.89 -16.95
N ARG A 261 -9.47 -9.76 -18.01
CA ARG A 261 -9.29 -10.47 -19.27
C ARG A 261 -7.94 -10.14 -19.92
N GLU A 262 -7.56 -8.86 -19.96
CA GLU A 262 -6.28 -8.47 -20.53
C GLU A 262 -5.10 -8.92 -19.65
N ALA A 263 -5.23 -8.97 -18.33
CA ALA A 263 -4.20 -9.51 -17.45
C ALA A 263 -3.96 -11.00 -17.73
N GLU A 264 -5.02 -11.81 -17.82
CA GLU A 264 -4.92 -13.22 -18.20
C GLU A 264 -4.32 -13.39 -19.59
N ARG A 265 -4.77 -12.63 -20.59
CA ARG A 265 -4.22 -12.67 -21.96
C ARG A 265 -2.73 -12.36 -21.98
N LEU A 266 -2.29 -11.33 -21.25
CA LEU A 266 -0.88 -10.95 -21.17
C LEU A 266 -0.03 -12.08 -20.56
N ILE A 267 -0.54 -12.73 -19.52
CA ILE A 267 0.17 -13.81 -18.81
C ILE A 267 0.17 -15.10 -19.65
N GLU A 268 -1.00 -15.54 -20.12
CA GLU A 268 -1.18 -16.87 -20.71
C GLU A 268 -0.94 -16.92 -22.22
N GLU A 269 -1.30 -15.88 -22.98
CA GLU A 269 -1.12 -15.90 -24.44
C GLU A 269 0.18 -15.21 -24.83
N GLU A 270 0.43 -14.03 -24.28
CA GLU A 270 1.60 -13.24 -24.64
C GLU A 270 2.86 -13.69 -23.91
N LYS A 271 2.71 -14.47 -22.83
CA LYS A 271 3.80 -14.98 -21.99
C LYS A 271 4.74 -13.86 -21.54
N VAL A 272 4.16 -12.71 -21.12
CA VAL A 272 4.94 -11.64 -20.50
C VAL A 272 5.53 -12.13 -19.18
N CYS A 273 6.69 -11.61 -18.76
CA CYS A 273 7.33 -12.01 -17.51
C CYS A 273 6.97 -11.12 -16.30
N THR A 274 6.39 -9.95 -16.54
CA THR A 274 5.79 -9.09 -15.51
C THR A 274 4.79 -8.15 -16.19
N VAL A 275 3.89 -7.53 -15.41
CA VAL A 275 2.97 -6.51 -15.88
C VAL A 275 3.17 -5.23 -15.07
N PHE A 276 3.31 -4.10 -15.77
CA PHE A 276 3.28 -2.75 -15.20
C PHE A 276 1.89 -2.17 -15.48
N GLY A 277 1.13 -1.79 -14.45
CA GLY A 277 -0.22 -1.37 -14.75
C GLY A 277 -1.17 -1.17 -13.59
N CYS A 278 -2.44 -1.06 -13.98
CA CYS A 278 -3.58 -0.61 -13.17
C CYS A 278 -3.48 0.86 -12.74
N TRP A 279 -4.65 1.41 -12.41
CA TRP A 279 -4.78 2.74 -11.82
C TRP A 279 -5.79 2.72 -10.68
N THR A 280 -7.01 2.28 -10.93
CA THR A 280 -8.04 2.30 -9.90
C THR A 280 -7.82 1.13 -8.94
N SER A 281 -8.03 1.34 -7.65
CA SER A 281 -8.02 0.25 -6.67
C SER A 281 -9.00 -0.86 -7.02
N ALA A 282 -10.11 -0.54 -7.69
CA ALA A 282 -11.03 -1.53 -8.21
C ALA A 282 -10.36 -2.45 -9.24
N SER A 283 -9.66 -1.91 -10.24
CA SER A 283 -8.96 -2.74 -11.24
C SER A 283 -7.86 -3.57 -10.59
N ARG A 284 -7.09 -2.99 -9.67
CA ARG A 284 -6.04 -3.70 -8.92
C ARG A 284 -6.61 -4.88 -8.13
N LYS A 285 -7.68 -4.66 -7.35
CA LYS A 285 -8.33 -5.71 -6.55
C LYS A 285 -8.90 -6.82 -7.44
N THR A 286 -9.44 -6.47 -8.60
CA THR A 286 -9.97 -7.45 -9.55
C THR A 286 -8.86 -8.30 -10.16
N VAL A 287 -7.70 -7.72 -10.53
CA VAL A 287 -6.61 -8.50 -11.14
C VAL A 287 -5.75 -9.23 -10.12
N ARG A 288 -5.66 -8.77 -8.86
CA ARG A 288 -4.84 -9.40 -7.81
C ARG A 288 -4.96 -10.93 -7.75
N PRO A 289 -6.16 -11.54 -7.64
CA PRO A 289 -6.26 -13.00 -7.57
C PRO A 289 -5.71 -13.72 -8.81
N ILE A 290 -5.76 -13.09 -9.99
CA ILE A 290 -5.15 -13.63 -11.22
C ILE A 290 -3.62 -13.67 -11.05
N PHE A 291 -3.00 -12.57 -10.65
CA PHE A 291 -1.55 -12.53 -10.43
C PHE A 291 -1.10 -13.52 -9.34
N GLU A 292 -1.88 -13.71 -8.29
CA GLU A 292 -1.61 -14.71 -7.24
C GLU A 292 -1.74 -16.14 -7.78
N GLN A 293 -2.83 -16.46 -8.48
CA GLN A 293 -3.09 -17.77 -9.09
C GLN A 293 -1.98 -18.17 -10.07
N TYR A 294 -1.61 -17.27 -10.98
CA TYR A 294 -0.57 -17.52 -11.98
C TYR A 294 0.84 -17.32 -11.43
N ASN A 295 0.98 -16.98 -10.15
CA ASN A 295 2.27 -16.66 -9.52
C ASN A 295 3.06 -15.60 -10.31
N HIS A 296 2.35 -14.63 -10.86
CA HIS A 296 2.88 -13.59 -11.72
C HIS A 296 3.14 -12.30 -10.94
N LEU A 297 3.82 -11.32 -11.54
CA LEU A 297 4.19 -10.07 -10.87
C LEU A 297 3.49 -8.87 -11.51
N LEU A 298 2.73 -8.14 -10.69
CA LEU A 298 2.21 -6.80 -11.00
C LEU A 298 3.07 -5.73 -10.31
N VAL A 299 3.52 -4.74 -11.06
CA VAL A 299 4.09 -3.50 -10.51
C VAL A 299 3.04 -2.40 -10.64
N TYR A 300 2.54 -1.92 -9.49
CA TYR A 300 1.39 -1.03 -9.38
C TYR A 300 1.84 0.41 -9.04
N PRO A 301 1.67 1.38 -9.95
CA PRO A 301 2.34 2.69 -9.88
C PRO A 301 1.48 3.83 -9.32
N VAL A 302 0.40 3.54 -8.57
CA VAL A 302 -0.58 4.56 -8.19
C VAL A 302 -0.84 4.52 -6.69
N GLN A 303 -1.10 5.68 -6.09
CA GLN A 303 -1.56 5.77 -4.71
C GLN A 303 -2.81 4.94 -4.47
N TYR A 304 -3.00 4.49 -3.23
CA TYR A 304 -4.14 3.64 -2.88
C TYR A 304 -4.49 3.73 -1.41
N GLU A 305 -5.56 3.03 -1.04
CA GLU A 305 -6.16 3.09 0.28
C GLU A 305 -5.35 2.39 1.38
N GLY A 306 -4.29 1.65 1.03
CA GLY A 306 -3.59 0.78 1.97
C GLY A 306 -4.39 -0.49 2.30
N MET A 307 -4.09 -1.09 3.45
CA MET A 307 -4.83 -2.25 4.01
C MET A 307 -4.93 -3.43 3.03
N GLU A 308 -3.90 -3.60 2.20
CA GLU A 308 -3.79 -4.69 1.24
C GLU A 308 -2.34 -5.17 1.21
N THR A 309 -2.15 -6.48 1.10
CA THR A 309 -0.84 -7.08 0.91
C THR A 309 -0.97 -8.21 -0.09
N SER A 310 0.00 -8.33 -0.98
CA SER A 310 0.10 -9.44 -1.91
C SER A 310 1.58 -9.68 -2.20
N PRO A 311 2.07 -10.94 -2.15
CA PRO A 311 3.44 -11.24 -2.54
C PRO A 311 3.67 -11.06 -4.06
N ASN A 312 2.60 -10.92 -4.83
CA ASN A 312 2.60 -10.80 -6.29
C ASN A 312 2.43 -9.36 -6.78
N ILE A 313 2.35 -8.38 -5.88
CA ILE A 313 2.18 -6.96 -6.22
C ILE A 313 3.27 -6.12 -5.55
N ILE A 314 4.01 -5.35 -6.35
CA ILE A 314 4.89 -4.27 -5.87
C ILE A 314 4.08 -2.96 -5.91
N TYR A 315 3.79 -2.42 -4.74
CA TYR A 315 3.08 -1.14 -4.59
C TYR A 315 4.10 0.00 -4.59
N MET A 316 4.14 0.78 -5.67
CA MET A 316 5.04 1.93 -5.79
C MET A 316 4.41 3.20 -5.23
N GLY A 317 3.09 3.36 -5.41
CA GLY A 317 2.38 4.56 -4.99
C GLY A 317 2.11 4.64 -3.49
N ALA A 318 1.88 5.87 -3.03
CA ALA A 318 1.71 6.19 -1.62
C ALA A 318 0.49 5.49 -0.98
N ALA A 319 0.69 4.97 0.24
CA ALA A 319 -0.38 4.62 1.16
C ALA A 319 -0.85 5.84 1.96
N PRO A 320 -1.99 5.80 2.68
CA PRO A 320 -2.56 6.98 3.33
C PRO A 320 -1.63 7.66 4.35
N ASN A 321 -0.76 6.90 5.04
CA ASN A 321 0.22 7.47 5.96
C ASN A 321 1.36 8.26 5.27
N GLN A 322 1.52 8.10 3.96
CA GLN A 322 2.55 8.76 3.16
C GLN A 322 2.02 9.96 2.37
N GLN A 323 0.70 10.08 2.21
CA GLN A 323 0.06 11.14 1.41
C GLN A 323 -1.10 11.79 2.15
N THR A 324 -2.20 11.04 2.35
CA THR A 324 -3.46 11.55 2.91
C THR A 324 -3.27 12.17 4.28
N ILE A 325 -2.69 11.43 5.23
CA ILE A 325 -2.57 11.88 6.63
C ILE A 325 -1.69 13.12 6.74
N PRO A 326 -0.46 13.15 6.17
CA PRO A 326 0.35 14.37 6.19
C PRO A 326 -0.37 15.58 5.60
N ALA A 327 -1.11 15.42 4.49
CA ALA A 327 -1.82 16.51 3.84
C ALA A 327 -3.03 17.00 4.65
N VAL A 328 -3.78 16.09 5.28
CA VAL A 328 -4.89 16.41 6.18
C VAL A 328 -4.37 17.17 7.40
N THR A 329 -3.31 16.67 8.04
CA THR A 329 -2.64 17.35 9.15
C THR A 329 -2.13 18.72 8.75
N TRP A 330 -1.54 18.86 7.57
CA TRP A 330 -1.10 20.15 7.06
C TRP A 330 -2.28 21.12 6.85
N ALA A 331 -3.39 20.66 6.28
CA ALA A 331 -4.57 21.49 6.08
C ALA A 331 -5.20 21.94 7.41
N SER A 332 -5.30 21.05 8.40
CA SER A 332 -5.92 21.38 9.69
C SER A 332 -5.00 22.17 10.62
N GLU A 333 -3.73 21.79 10.74
CA GLU A 333 -2.83 22.37 11.75
C GLU A 333 -2.02 23.55 11.21
N ILE A 334 -1.62 23.53 9.93
CA ILE A 334 -0.77 24.57 9.34
C ILE A 334 -1.61 25.64 8.65
N LEU A 335 -2.59 25.24 7.84
CA LEU A 335 -3.54 26.19 7.24
C LEU A 335 -4.68 26.59 8.19
N ASN A 336 -4.76 25.97 9.38
CA ASN A 336 -5.78 26.24 10.39
C ASN A 336 -7.22 26.14 9.85
N LYS A 337 -7.45 25.22 8.91
CA LYS A 337 -8.78 24.93 8.35
C LYS A 337 -9.51 23.96 9.27
N LYS A 338 -10.81 24.18 9.49
CA LYS A 338 -11.59 23.39 10.47
C LYS A 338 -12.77 22.69 9.83
N ARG A 339 -13.40 23.28 8.82
CA ARG A 339 -14.61 22.74 8.18
C ARG A 339 -14.25 22.18 6.81
N PHE A 340 -14.37 20.86 6.65
CA PHE A 340 -13.97 20.18 5.42
C PHE A 340 -15.16 19.56 4.70
N PHE A 341 -15.25 19.73 3.39
CA PHE A 341 -16.20 19.01 2.55
C PHE A 341 -15.47 17.93 1.76
N LEU A 342 -15.96 16.70 1.79
CA LEU A 342 -15.37 15.58 1.07
C LEU A 342 -16.12 15.32 -0.24
N VAL A 343 -15.39 15.24 -1.35
CA VAL A 343 -15.94 14.85 -2.65
C VAL A 343 -15.10 13.74 -3.26
N GLY A 344 -15.75 12.72 -3.81
CA GLY A 344 -15.06 11.57 -4.37
C GLY A 344 -15.79 10.88 -5.51
N SER A 345 -15.07 10.08 -6.28
CA SER A 345 -15.70 9.11 -7.18
C SER A 345 -16.24 7.91 -6.38
N ASP A 346 -17.40 7.38 -6.77
CA ASP A 346 -18.09 6.35 -5.99
C ASP A 346 -17.49 4.95 -6.22
N TYR A 347 -16.38 4.67 -5.54
CA TYR A 347 -15.77 3.34 -5.47
C TYR A 347 -14.88 3.22 -4.22
N VAL A 348 -14.20 2.08 -4.07
CA VAL A 348 -13.48 1.72 -2.83
C VAL A 348 -12.46 2.77 -2.37
N PHE A 349 -11.66 3.36 -3.27
CA PHE A 349 -10.58 4.25 -2.84
C PHE A 349 -11.10 5.53 -2.18
N PRO A 350 -11.95 6.36 -2.82
CA PRO A 350 -12.46 7.58 -2.20
C PRO A 350 -13.19 7.34 -0.89
N ARG A 351 -14.02 6.29 -0.82
CA ARG A 351 -14.75 5.93 0.40
C ARG A 351 -13.80 5.57 1.54
N THR A 352 -12.78 4.75 1.28
CA THR A 352 -11.80 4.40 2.32
C THR A 352 -10.97 5.61 2.75
N ILE A 353 -10.59 6.50 1.83
CA ILE A 353 -9.86 7.73 2.17
C ILE A 353 -10.70 8.66 3.03
N SER A 354 -11.99 8.84 2.72
CA SER A 354 -12.90 9.66 3.54
C SER A 354 -12.97 9.19 4.98
N GLU A 355 -12.99 7.89 5.22
CA GLU A 355 -12.95 7.37 6.59
C GLU A 355 -11.62 7.60 7.29
N VAL A 356 -10.51 7.44 6.56
CA VAL A 356 -9.19 7.79 7.09
C VAL A 356 -9.16 9.25 7.53
N ILE A 357 -9.74 10.15 6.73
CA ILE A 357 -9.85 11.58 7.07
C ILE A 357 -10.72 11.79 8.32
N LYS A 358 -11.94 11.20 8.37
CA LYS A 358 -12.85 11.33 9.52
C LYS A 358 -12.21 10.85 10.82
N ASP A 359 -11.43 9.78 10.79
CA ASP A 359 -10.67 9.31 11.95
C ASP A 359 -9.59 10.29 12.40
N GLN A 360 -8.86 10.90 11.47
CA GLN A 360 -7.86 11.92 11.82
C GLN A 360 -8.48 13.10 12.56
N PHE A 361 -9.77 13.37 12.34
CA PHE A 361 -10.48 14.49 12.96
C PHE A 361 -11.09 14.19 14.34
N GLN A 362 -11.22 12.93 14.76
CA GLN A 362 -11.94 12.57 16.01
C GLN A 362 -11.43 13.23 17.29
N ASN A 363 -10.20 13.75 17.30
CA ASN A 363 -9.61 14.44 18.47
C ASN A 363 -9.07 15.83 18.11
N SER A 364 -9.66 16.48 17.12
CA SER A 364 -9.26 17.81 16.63
C SER A 364 -10.46 18.77 16.62
N GLU A 365 -10.20 20.05 16.40
CA GLU A 365 -11.25 21.05 16.15
C GLU A 365 -11.78 21.01 14.70
N ALA A 366 -11.23 20.12 13.87
CA ALA A 366 -11.68 19.92 12.50
C ALA A 366 -12.88 18.96 12.43
N GLU A 367 -13.75 19.19 11.46
CA GLU A 367 -14.96 18.40 11.21
C GLU A 367 -15.23 18.26 9.70
N VAL A 368 -15.93 17.18 9.34
CA VAL A 368 -16.48 17.00 8.00
C VAL A 368 -17.90 17.58 7.99
N VAL A 369 -18.12 18.62 7.19
CA VAL A 369 -19.40 19.35 7.12
C VAL A 369 -20.28 18.91 5.95
N GLY A 370 -19.77 18.02 5.11
CA GLY A 370 -20.49 17.41 4.00
C GLY A 370 -19.62 16.40 3.28
N GLU A 371 -20.26 15.40 2.68
CA GLU A 371 -19.60 14.32 1.96
C GLU A 371 -20.51 13.85 0.82
N MET A 372 -19.99 13.84 -0.40
CA MET A 372 -20.73 13.37 -1.57
C MET A 372 -19.87 12.55 -2.51
N TYR A 373 -20.51 11.56 -3.13
CA TYR A 373 -19.89 10.69 -4.11
C TYR A 373 -20.63 10.76 -5.44
N VAL A 374 -19.87 10.76 -6.53
CA VAL A 374 -20.42 10.70 -7.89
C VAL A 374 -19.90 9.46 -8.61
N PRO A 375 -20.70 8.83 -9.49
CA PRO A 375 -20.21 7.71 -10.30
C PRO A 375 -18.92 8.08 -11.07
N LEU A 376 -18.01 7.13 -11.21
CA LEU A 376 -16.79 7.31 -12.01
C LEU A 376 -17.17 7.62 -13.47
N GLY A 377 -16.55 8.64 -14.07
CA GLY A 377 -16.89 9.12 -15.42
C GLY A 377 -18.11 10.05 -15.47
N SER A 378 -18.71 10.40 -14.34
CA SER A 378 -19.75 11.43 -14.28
C SER A 378 -19.19 12.80 -14.65
N ALA A 379 -19.99 13.59 -15.38
CA ALA A 379 -19.76 15.02 -15.61
C ALA A 379 -20.74 15.90 -14.81
N HIS A 380 -21.65 15.30 -14.04
CA HIS A 380 -22.71 15.99 -13.30
C HIS A 380 -22.27 16.24 -11.86
N PHE A 381 -22.05 17.51 -11.53
CA PHE A 381 -21.53 17.98 -10.23
C PHE A 381 -22.39 19.09 -9.63
N GLU A 382 -23.52 19.44 -10.23
CA GLU A 382 -24.38 20.54 -9.82
C GLU A 382 -24.90 20.36 -8.38
N SER A 383 -25.33 19.13 -8.03
CA SER A 383 -25.77 18.81 -6.68
C SER A 383 -24.64 18.86 -5.65
N VAL A 384 -23.43 18.42 -6.04
CA VAL A 384 -22.24 18.49 -5.20
C VAL A 384 -21.88 19.94 -4.90
N VAL A 385 -21.86 20.79 -5.93
CA VAL A 385 -21.56 22.21 -5.80
C VAL A 385 -22.61 22.93 -4.95
N GLN A 386 -23.89 22.61 -5.13
CA GLN A 386 -24.96 23.15 -4.30
C GLN A 386 -24.78 22.78 -2.82
N ALA A 387 -24.45 21.51 -2.53
CA ALA A 387 -24.17 21.07 -1.16
C ALA A 387 -22.93 21.76 -0.56
N ILE A 388 -21.90 22.03 -1.35
CA ILE A 388 -20.72 22.80 -0.91
C ILE A 388 -21.12 24.23 -0.53
N LEU A 389 -21.93 24.91 -1.36
CA LEU A 389 -22.41 26.27 -1.08
C LEU A 389 -23.25 26.35 0.20
N GLU A 390 -24.07 25.33 0.46
CA GLU A 390 -24.90 25.22 1.66
C GLU A 390 -24.07 24.94 2.91
N ALA A 391 -23.12 24.00 2.82
CA ALA A 391 -22.28 23.56 3.95
C ALA A 391 -21.24 24.62 4.37
N LYS A 392 -20.82 25.49 3.43
CA LYS A 392 -19.79 26.53 3.63
C LYS A 392 -18.52 25.98 4.33
N PRO A 393 -17.82 25.03 3.70
CA PRO A 393 -16.55 24.52 4.23
C PRO A 393 -15.44 25.56 4.10
N ASP A 394 -14.39 25.43 4.91
CA ASP A 394 -13.15 26.20 4.78
C ASP A 394 -12.23 25.66 3.68
N MET A 395 -12.39 24.38 3.33
CA MET A 395 -11.61 23.66 2.32
C MET A 395 -12.38 22.42 1.81
N ILE A 396 -12.16 22.06 0.55
CA ILE A 396 -12.67 20.83 -0.06
C ILE A 396 -11.55 19.80 -0.17
N PHE A 397 -11.78 18.56 0.25
CA PHE A 397 -10.92 17.42 -0.06
C PHE A 397 -11.47 16.64 -1.24
N ASN A 398 -10.68 16.57 -2.31
CA ASN A 398 -11.08 15.99 -3.60
C ASN A 398 -10.37 14.65 -3.87
N THR A 399 -11.16 13.61 -4.06
CA THR A 399 -10.76 12.24 -4.45
C THR A 399 -11.49 11.77 -5.71
N VAL A 400 -12.04 12.70 -6.50
CA VAL A 400 -12.58 12.43 -7.84
C VAL A 400 -11.42 11.96 -8.74
N ASN A 401 -11.70 11.02 -9.64
CA ASN A 401 -10.70 10.43 -10.53
C ASN A 401 -11.08 10.60 -12.01
N GLY A 402 -10.07 10.52 -12.89
CA GLY A 402 -10.28 10.55 -14.34
C GLY A 402 -10.75 11.90 -14.88
N ASP A 403 -11.42 11.86 -16.03
CA ASP A 403 -12.02 13.02 -16.69
C ASP A 403 -13.05 13.77 -15.83
N SER A 404 -13.70 13.08 -14.88
CA SER A 404 -14.61 13.68 -13.89
C SER A 404 -13.96 14.80 -13.07
N ASN A 405 -12.64 14.80 -12.86
CA ASN A 405 -11.96 15.92 -12.18
C ASN A 405 -12.13 17.23 -12.95
N VAL A 406 -12.00 17.18 -14.28
CA VAL A 406 -12.09 18.37 -15.12
C VAL A 406 -13.50 18.95 -15.05
N ALA A 407 -14.52 18.08 -15.08
CA ALA A 407 -15.91 18.48 -14.93
C ALA A 407 -16.18 19.08 -13.55
N PHE A 408 -15.67 18.47 -12.47
CA PHE A 408 -15.82 18.97 -11.11
C PHE A 408 -15.28 20.40 -10.96
N PHE A 409 -14.01 20.63 -11.33
CA PHE A 409 -13.42 21.95 -11.22
C PHE A 409 -14.14 22.99 -12.09
N ARG A 410 -14.57 22.61 -13.31
CA ARG A 410 -15.34 23.52 -14.17
C ARG A 410 -16.65 23.94 -13.53
N GLU A 411 -17.41 23.00 -12.95
CA GLU A 411 -18.70 23.33 -12.32
C GLU A 411 -18.50 24.12 -11.02
N LEU A 412 -17.50 23.76 -10.22
CA LEU A 412 -17.12 24.47 -9.00
C LEU A 412 -16.83 25.96 -9.28
N ARG A 413 -16.08 26.23 -10.35
CA ARG A 413 -15.67 27.59 -10.73
C ARG A 413 -16.78 28.36 -11.43
N LYS A 414 -17.61 27.69 -12.25
CA LYS A 414 -18.82 28.26 -12.84
C LYS A 414 -19.81 28.75 -11.77
N ALA A 415 -19.91 28.06 -10.64
CA ALA A 415 -20.73 28.47 -9.50
C ALA A 415 -20.11 29.60 -8.65
N GLY A 416 -18.94 30.12 -9.05
CA GLY A 416 -18.30 31.24 -8.36
C GLY A 416 -17.60 30.87 -7.05
N ILE A 417 -17.45 29.57 -6.74
CA ILE A 417 -16.62 29.15 -5.60
C ILE A 417 -15.18 29.38 -5.99
N LYS A 418 -14.57 30.41 -5.40
CA LYS A 418 -13.17 30.77 -5.66
C LYS A 418 -12.25 30.07 -4.68
N ARG A 419 -11.04 29.79 -5.14
CA ARG A 419 -9.97 29.19 -4.33
C ARG A 419 -9.53 30.03 -3.13
N ASP A 420 -9.70 31.35 -3.19
CA ASP A 420 -9.39 32.24 -2.06
C ASP A 420 -10.40 32.13 -0.92
N ASP A 421 -11.62 31.70 -1.24
CA ASP A 421 -12.69 31.49 -0.27
C ASP A 421 -12.69 30.02 0.22
N ILE A 422 -12.75 29.07 -0.73
CA ILE A 422 -12.83 27.64 -0.49
C ILE A 422 -11.83 26.91 -1.40
N PRO A 423 -10.56 26.80 -1.00
CA PRO A 423 -9.56 26.05 -1.77
C PRO A 423 -9.90 24.56 -1.80
N CYS A 424 -9.48 23.89 -2.87
CA CYS A 424 -9.52 22.44 -2.97
C CYS A 424 -8.13 21.84 -2.72
N LEU A 425 -8.04 20.79 -1.91
CA LEU A 425 -6.87 19.93 -1.81
C LEU A 425 -7.22 18.57 -2.42
N SER A 426 -6.54 18.21 -3.50
CA SER A 426 -6.79 16.97 -4.23
C SER A 426 -5.74 15.89 -3.95
N PHE A 427 -6.22 14.65 -3.83
CA PHE A 427 -5.40 13.44 -3.71
C PHE A 427 -5.35 12.64 -5.02
N SER A 428 -6.08 13.06 -6.05
CA SER A 428 -6.36 12.26 -7.25
C SER A 428 -6.38 13.10 -8.53
N ILE A 429 -5.65 14.22 -8.54
CA ILE A 429 -5.35 15.01 -9.73
C ILE A 429 -3.83 15.02 -9.96
N GLY A 430 -3.40 14.81 -11.20
CA GLY A 430 -2.02 14.95 -11.62
C GLY A 430 -1.86 16.08 -12.64
N GLU A 431 -0.62 16.50 -12.89
CA GLU A 431 -0.28 17.61 -13.77
C GLU A 431 -0.87 17.45 -15.19
N GLN A 432 -1.05 16.21 -15.66
CA GLN A 432 -1.68 15.93 -16.94
C GLN A 432 -3.16 16.33 -17.00
N ALA A 433 -3.90 16.14 -15.90
CA ALA A 433 -5.31 16.51 -15.83
C ALA A 433 -5.49 18.05 -15.83
N LEU A 434 -4.50 18.80 -15.32
CA LEU A 434 -4.53 20.27 -15.35
C LEU A 434 -4.54 20.85 -16.75
N ARG A 435 -4.07 20.10 -17.76
CA ARG A 435 -4.12 20.53 -19.17
C ARG A 435 -5.53 20.62 -19.74
N GLY A 436 -6.50 19.90 -19.12
CA GLY A 436 -7.91 19.99 -19.46
C GLY A 436 -8.64 21.16 -18.78
N LEU A 437 -7.93 21.91 -17.94
CA LEU A 437 -8.46 23.02 -17.16
C LEU A 437 -7.79 24.33 -17.59
N ASN A 438 -8.49 25.44 -17.37
CA ASN A 438 -7.85 26.74 -17.40
C ASN A 438 -7.01 26.87 -16.13
N ILE A 439 -5.69 27.07 -16.28
CA ILE A 439 -4.76 27.09 -15.14
C ILE A 439 -5.09 28.23 -14.17
N ASP A 440 -5.60 29.36 -14.66
CA ASP A 440 -6.02 30.46 -13.80
C ASP A 440 -7.17 30.08 -12.86
N ASP A 441 -8.00 29.09 -13.25
CA ASP A 441 -9.12 28.61 -12.46
C ASP A 441 -8.69 27.67 -11.33
N VAL A 442 -7.49 27.06 -11.41
CA VAL A 442 -6.96 26.12 -10.40
C VAL A 442 -5.73 26.63 -9.67
N LYS A 443 -5.24 27.82 -10.04
CA LYS A 443 -4.10 28.47 -9.40
C LYS A 443 -4.45 28.80 -7.95
N GLY A 444 -3.78 28.12 -7.02
CA GLY A 444 -3.95 28.29 -5.57
C GLY A 444 -4.82 27.21 -4.90
N ASP A 445 -5.35 26.26 -5.67
CA ASP A 445 -5.69 24.94 -5.13
C ASP A 445 -4.41 24.15 -4.80
N TYR A 446 -4.59 23.08 -4.04
CA TYR A 446 -3.52 22.20 -3.58
C TYR A 446 -3.67 20.80 -4.16
N ALA A 447 -2.53 20.13 -4.32
CA ALA A 447 -2.46 18.70 -4.58
C ALA A 447 -1.46 18.10 -3.59
N ALA A 448 -1.74 16.87 -3.13
CA ALA A 448 -0.82 16.10 -2.31
C ALA A 448 -0.34 14.90 -3.13
N SER A 449 0.96 14.80 -3.37
CA SER A 449 1.61 13.75 -4.17
C SER A 449 3.02 13.49 -3.67
N THR A 450 3.56 12.30 -3.94
CA THR A 450 4.95 11.96 -3.59
C THR A 450 5.98 12.57 -4.54
N TYR A 451 5.54 13.00 -5.72
CA TYR A 451 6.34 13.66 -6.74
C TYR A 451 5.58 14.81 -7.39
N PHE A 452 6.34 15.86 -7.77
CA PHE A 452 5.89 16.90 -8.68
C PHE A 452 6.98 17.15 -9.72
N GLN A 453 6.59 17.41 -10.97
CA GLN A 453 7.57 17.70 -12.02
C GLN A 453 8.49 18.89 -11.67
N SER A 454 8.01 19.82 -10.85
CA SER A 454 8.73 21.03 -10.45
C SER A 454 9.85 20.82 -9.43
N LEU A 455 10.11 19.59 -8.96
CA LEU A 455 11.19 19.31 -8.02
C LEU A 455 12.55 19.78 -8.57
N ASP A 456 13.20 20.71 -7.86
CA ASP A 456 14.46 21.33 -8.28
C ASP A 456 15.68 20.47 -7.89
N THR A 457 15.80 19.32 -8.55
CA THR A 457 16.97 18.44 -8.41
C THR A 457 17.52 18.09 -9.79
N GLU A 458 18.83 17.89 -9.87
CA GLU A 458 19.48 17.54 -11.15
C GLU A 458 18.99 16.20 -11.71
N VAL A 459 18.71 15.23 -10.83
CA VAL A 459 18.13 13.93 -11.22
C VAL A 459 16.75 14.12 -11.85
N ASN A 460 15.90 14.95 -11.25
CA ASN A 460 14.57 15.23 -11.80
C ASN A 460 14.64 16.01 -13.12
N LYS A 461 15.47 17.07 -13.20
CA LYS A 461 15.64 17.85 -14.44
C LYS A 461 16.07 16.96 -15.60
N ALA A 462 17.00 16.03 -15.36
CA ALA A 462 17.46 15.08 -16.37
C ALA A 462 16.33 14.12 -16.81
N PHE A 463 15.55 13.59 -15.87
CA PHE A 463 14.40 12.75 -16.17
C PHE A 463 13.34 13.50 -17.00
N VAL A 464 12.98 14.72 -16.58
CA VAL A 464 12.03 15.58 -17.31
C VAL A 464 12.53 15.91 -18.71
N ALA A 465 13.83 16.20 -18.88
CA ALA A 465 14.42 16.48 -20.18
C ALA A 465 14.29 15.29 -21.15
N ARG A 466 14.65 14.08 -20.70
CA ARG A 466 14.54 12.85 -21.52
C ARG A 466 13.10 12.52 -21.87
N PHE A 467 12.17 12.70 -20.93
CA PHE A 467 10.74 12.52 -21.21
C PHE A 467 10.23 13.54 -22.24
N LYS A 468 10.60 14.81 -22.10
CA LYS A 468 10.18 15.88 -23.02
C LYS A 468 10.81 15.78 -24.41
N GLU A 469 11.96 15.13 -24.56
CA GLU A 469 12.53 14.85 -25.89
C GLU A 469 11.56 14.03 -26.74
N LYS A 470 10.88 13.04 -26.13
CA LYS A 470 9.86 12.23 -26.82
C LYS A 470 8.46 12.81 -26.76
N HIS A 471 8.14 13.53 -25.69
CA HIS A 471 6.80 14.09 -25.44
C HIS A 471 6.85 15.59 -25.11
N PRO A 472 7.18 16.49 -26.07
CA PRO A 472 7.48 17.90 -25.81
C PRO A 472 6.36 18.69 -25.11
N HIS A 473 5.10 18.30 -25.33
CA HIS A 473 3.92 18.99 -24.81
C HIS A 473 3.30 18.32 -23.58
N ARG A 474 3.91 17.24 -23.07
CA ARG A 474 3.43 16.52 -21.90
C ARG A 474 4.19 16.95 -20.65
N VAL A 475 3.55 16.72 -19.51
CA VAL A 475 4.10 16.94 -18.18
C VAL A 475 4.18 15.62 -17.43
N ILE A 476 4.97 15.53 -16.37
CA ILE A 476 5.11 14.30 -15.60
C ILE A 476 4.32 14.45 -14.31
N SER A 477 3.49 13.46 -13.99
CA SER A 477 2.81 13.36 -12.71
C SER A 477 3.38 12.24 -11.85
N ASP A 478 2.99 12.23 -10.58
CA ASP A 478 3.41 11.24 -9.58
C ASP A 478 3.25 9.77 -10.05
N PRO A 479 2.09 9.31 -10.54
CA PRO A 479 1.96 7.97 -11.12
C PRO A 479 2.87 7.65 -12.32
N MET A 480 3.26 8.67 -13.10
CA MET A 480 4.17 8.48 -14.22
C MET A 480 5.60 8.25 -13.72
N GLN A 481 6.03 9.01 -12.72
CA GLN A 481 7.33 8.81 -12.09
C GLN A 481 7.39 7.46 -11.38
N ASP A 482 6.34 7.05 -10.67
CA ASP A 482 6.27 5.74 -10.01
C ASP A 482 6.32 4.59 -11.00
N ALA A 483 5.65 4.72 -12.16
CA ALA A 483 5.72 3.72 -13.21
C ALA A 483 7.13 3.61 -13.81
N TYR A 484 7.76 4.76 -14.11
CA TYR A 484 9.13 4.81 -14.59
C TYR A 484 10.10 4.15 -13.60
N VAL A 485 10.04 4.52 -12.31
CA VAL A 485 10.90 3.93 -11.27
C VAL A 485 10.57 2.45 -11.04
N GLY A 486 9.29 2.05 -11.13
CA GLY A 486 8.87 0.65 -11.01
C GLY A 486 9.52 -0.26 -12.06
N VAL A 487 9.63 0.22 -13.31
CA VAL A 487 10.36 -0.50 -14.38
C VAL A 487 11.85 -0.60 -14.06
N LEU A 488 12.48 0.48 -13.59
CA LEU A 488 13.90 0.47 -13.23
C LEU A 488 14.19 -0.45 -12.04
N LEU A 489 13.32 -0.48 -11.04
CA LEU A 489 13.42 -1.35 -9.88
C LEU A 489 13.34 -2.82 -10.30
N TRP A 490 12.35 -3.17 -11.13
CA TRP A 490 12.24 -4.52 -11.70
C TRP A 490 13.48 -4.89 -12.53
N ALA A 491 13.94 -3.99 -13.40
CA ALA A 491 15.12 -4.21 -14.24
C ALA A 491 16.39 -4.44 -13.41
N GLN A 492 16.57 -3.69 -12.32
CA GLN A 492 17.65 -3.90 -11.37
C GLN A 492 17.54 -5.30 -10.73
N ALA A 493 16.36 -5.68 -10.25
CA ALA A 493 16.15 -7.00 -9.67
C ALA A 493 16.51 -8.13 -10.65
N VAL A 494 16.06 -8.04 -11.91
CA VAL A 494 16.39 -9.00 -12.99
C VAL A 494 17.91 -9.11 -13.22
N ARG A 495 18.62 -7.97 -13.25
CA ARG A 495 20.09 -7.96 -13.40
C ARG A 495 20.79 -8.63 -12.22
N GLU A 496 20.31 -8.42 -11.00
CA GLU A 496 20.98 -8.97 -9.82
C GLU A 496 20.73 -10.47 -9.65
N ILE A 497 19.53 -10.96 -9.97
CA ILE A 497 19.19 -12.39 -9.88
C ILE A 497 19.52 -13.19 -11.14
N GLN A 498 19.91 -12.51 -12.23
CA GLN A 498 20.17 -13.11 -13.55
C GLN A 498 19.00 -13.96 -14.06
N SER A 499 17.77 -13.50 -13.85
CA SER A 499 16.55 -14.23 -14.18
C SER A 499 15.36 -13.28 -14.40
N ILE A 500 14.45 -13.67 -15.29
CA ILE A 500 13.16 -12.99 -15.52
C ILE A 500 12.00 -13.67 -14.79
N ASP A 501 12.30 -14.59 -13.86
CA ASP A 501 11.29 -15.29 -13.08
C ASP A 501 10.51 -14.30 -12.18
N PRO A 502 9.17 -14.22 -12.30
CA PRO A 502 8.37 -13.23 -11.58
C PRO A 502 8.53 -13.33 -10.06
N LYS A 503 8.59 -14.54 -9.49
CA LYS A 503 8.74 -14.74 -8.04
C LYS A 503 10.09 -14.28 -7.54
N LYS A 504 11.17 -14.64 -8.25
CA LYS A 504 12.53 -14.23 -7.88
C LYS A 504 12.70 -12.72 -8.02
N SER A 505 12.14 -12.12 -9.06
CA SER A 505 12.12 -10.66 -9.23
C SER A 505 11.37 -9.98 -8.09
N ALA A 506 10.16 -10.45 -7.76
CA ALA A 506 9.38 -9.92 -6.64
C ALA A 506 10.16 -10.01 -5.32
N ALA A 507 10.66 -11.20 -4.97
CA ALA A 507 11.42 -11.42 -3.75
C ALA A 507 12.66 -10.53 -3.66
N ARG A 508 13.35 -10.24 -4.79
CA ARG A 508 14.51 -9.36 -4.80
C ARG A 508 14.16 -7.89 -4.62
N CYS A 509 13.05 -7.43 -5.21
CA CYS A 509 12.50 -6.08 -5.03
C CYS A 509 12.06 -5.83 -3.57
N PHE A 510 11.84 -6.88 -2.79
CA PHE A 510 11.62 -6.84 -1.34
C PHE A 510 12.85 -7.36 -0.58
N PRO A 511 13.99 -6.62 -0.50
CA PRO A 511 15.14 -7.14 0.24
C PRO A 511 14.76 -7.46 1.68
N SER A 512 15.15 -8.64 2.16
CA SER A 512 15.05 -9.03 3.57
C SER A 512 15.73 -8.04 4.52
N GLU A 513 16.63 -7.20 4.00
CA GLU A 513 17.43 -6.21 4.73
C GLU A 513 17.25 -4.75 4.26
N SER A 514 16.09 -4.38 3.68
CA SER A 514 15.86 -2.96 3.36
C SER A 514 15.52 -2.16 4.64
N PRO A 515 16.10 -0.96 4.86
CA PRO A 515 15.73 -0.06 5.95
C PRO A 515 14.26 0.36 5.94
N LEU A 516 13.53 0.11 4.86
CA LEU A 516 12.08 0.36 4.78
C LEU A 516 11.26 -0.67 5.58
N ARG A 517 11.83 -1.84 5.94
CA ARG A 517 11.31 -2.66 7.04
C ARG A 517 11.61 -2.09 8.43
N ARG A 518 12.56 -1.15 8.58
CA ARG A 518 12.88 -0.46 9.85
C ARG A 518 12.06 0.82 10.08
N ALA A 519 11.40 1.36 9.06
CA ALA A 519 10.78 2.70 9.10
C ALA A 519 9.25 2.72 9.20
N THR A 520 8.56 1.57 9.26
CA THR A 520 7.09 1.54 9.40
C THR A 520 6.61 1.60 10.85
N SER A 521 7.50 1.79 11.82
CA SER A 521 7.18 1.95 13.25
C SER A 521 7.13 3.43 13.67
N ALA A 522 6.22 4.21 13.09
CA ALA A 522 5.83 5.50 13.67
C ALA A 522 4.44 5.92 13.16
N SER A 523 3.40 5.53 13.88
CA SER A 523 2.50 6.51 14.51
C SER A 523 1.44 5.80 15.33
N THR A 524 1.32 6.30 16.55
CA THR A 524 0.33 5.92 17.55
C THR A 524 -0.99 6.60 17.21
N ARG A 525 -2.12 5.92 17.52
CA ARG A 525 -3.54 6.34 17.41
C ARG A 525 -4.23 5.98 16.10
N LYS A 526 -4.74 4.74 16.02
CA LYS A 526 -5.83 4.37 15.10
C LYS A 526 -6.68 3.25 15.71
N ARG A 527 -7.60 3.63 16.58
CA ARG A 527 -8.85 2.89 16.84
C ARG A 527 -9.94 3.89 16.47
N ASN A 528 -10.87 3.47 15.60
CA ASN A 528 -12.22 4.04 15.37
C ASN A 528 -12.64 4.33 13.91
N ILE A 529 -11.91 3.85 12.89
CA ILE A 529 -12.28 4.11 11.48
C ILE A 529 -13.36 3.16 10.94
N VAL A 530 -13.26 1.88 11.28
CA VAL A 530 -13.91 0.82 10.47
C VAL A 530 -15.42 0.67 10.73
N SER A 531 -15.96 1.27 11.80
CA SER A 531 -17.37 1.10 12.17
C SER A 531 -18.36 1.97 11.39
N ARG A 532 -17.92 3.00 10.65
CA ARG A 532 -18.83 3.98 10.01
C ARG A 532 -19.12 3.75 8.52
N LEU A 533 -18.52 2.74 7.89
CA LEU A 533 -18.72 2.40 6.47
C LEU A 533 -19.98 1.55 6.18
N ARG A 534 -20.92 1.41 7.12
CA ARG A 534 -22.12 0.56 6.99
C ARG A 534 -23.45 1.30 7.09
N GLU A 535 -23.42 2.62 7.14
CA GLU A 535 -24.57 3.51 6.89
C GLU A 535 -24.32 4.25 5.58
#